data_AF-A0A0C9ZHA6-F1
#
_entry.id   AF-A0A0C9ZHA6-F1
#
_cell.length_a   1.000
_cell.length_b   1.000
_cell.length_c   1.000
_cell.angle_alpha   90.00
_cell.angle_beta   90.00
_cell.angle_gamma   90.00
#
_symmetry.space_group_name_H-M   'P 1'
#
loop_
_entity.id
_entity.type
_entity.pdbx_description
1 polymer ?
#
loop_
_entity_poly.entity_id
_entity_poly.type
_entity_poly.pdbx_seq_one_letter_code
_entity_poly.pdbx_strand_id
1 'polypeptide(L)'
;MSRILASLKPGMTIPQVMKCPDHHFHPIIFGLGPYIADYPKQVLLSGIIQNWCGRCIAFPTDLDGGRAPWTSELTQVLIEEYPLGVLWDE
;
A
#
# COMPACT_ATOMS: atom_id res chain seq x y z
N MET A 1 8.60 7.84 -10.19
CA MET A 1 8.78 7.72 -8.72
C MET A 1 9.23 8.98 -8.00
N SER A 2 10.14 9.82 -8.54
CA SER A 2 10.76 10.92 -7.78
C SER A 2 9.80 11.99 -7.21
N ARG A 3 8.66 12.25 -7.88
CA ARG A 3 7.69 13.27 -7.43
C ARG A 3 6.89 12.84 -6.20
N ILE A 4 6.48 11.57 -6.12
CA ILE A 4 5.66 11.06 -5.00
C ILE A 4 6.45 11.09 -3.69
N LEU A 5 7.77 10.84 -3.76
CA LEU A 5 8.66 10.83 -2.59
C LEU A 5 9.34 12.17 -2.33
N ALA A 6 9.04 13.21 -3.12
CA ALA A 6 9.71 14.51 -3.01
C ALA A 6 9.52 15.16 -1.63
N SER A 7 8.36 14.95 -1.00
CA SER A 7 8.05 15.44 0.34
C SER A 7 8.91 14.80 1.43
N LEU A 8 9.47 13.61 1.20
CA LEU A 8 10.30 12.87 2.17
C LEU A 8 11.78 13.27 2.10
N LYS A 9 12.22 13.83 0.97
CA LYS A 9 13.62 14.18 0.71
C LYS A 9 14.28 15.03 1.81
N PRO A 10 13.61 16.05 2.41
CA PRO A 10 14.21 16.82 3.49
C PRO A 10 14.64 15.94 4.69
N GLY A 11 13.77 15.01 5.13
CA GLY A 11 14.07 14.11 6.24
C GLY A 11 15.13 13.04 5.93
N MET A 12 15.38 12.78 4.64
CA MET A 12 16.41 11.85 4.20
C MET A 12 17.77 12.53 3.92
N THR A 13 17.84 13.86 4.00
CA THR A 13 19.07 14.62 3.67
C THR A 13 19.57 15.47 4.83
N ILE A 14 18.64 16.03 5.63
CA ILE A 14 18.95 16.93 6.75
C ILE A 14 18.70 16.18 8.05
N PRO A 15 19.71 16.04 8.94
CA PRO A 15 19.51 15.40 10.23
C PRO A 15 18.48 16.16 11.08
N GLN A 16 17.53 15.42 11.67
CA GLN A 16 16.51 15.95 12.58
C GLN A 16 16.76 15.47 14.00
N VAL A 17 16.71 16.38 14.97
CA VAL A 17 16.89 16.03 16.39
C VAL A 17 15.60 15.37 16.91
N MET A 18 15.70 14.11 17.32
CA MET A 18 14.57 13.34 17.85
C MET A 18 14.98 12.61 19.13
N LYS A 19 14.02 12.41 20.03
CA LYS A 19 14.21 11.62 21.24
C LYS A 19 14.17 10.13 20.89
N CYS A 20 15.29 9.44 21.08
CA CYS A 20 15.40 8.00 20.89
C CYS A 20 14.76 7.24 22.08
N PRO A 21 14.46 5.94 21.92
CA PRO A 21 13.88 5.11 22.99
C PRO A 21 14.73 5.06 24.28
N ASP A 22 16.02 5.31 24.18
CA ASP A 22 16.97 5.42 25.29
C ASP A 22 16.90 6.77 26.04
N HIS A 23 15.95 7.63 25.66
CA HIS A 23 15.66 8.94 26.23
C HIS A 23 16.66 10.06 25.89
N HIS A 24 17.62 9.80 25.01
CA HIS A 24 18.54 10.82 24.52
C HIS A 24 18.07 11.45 23.21
N PHE A 25 18.49 12.69 22.97
CA PHE A 25 18.22 13.39 21.72
C PHE A 25 19.39 13.19 20.75
N HIS A 26 19.10 12.63 19.58
CA HIS A 26 20.08 12.39 18.54
C HIS A 26 19.65 13.02 17.22
N PRO A 27 20.60 13.50 16.39
CA PRO A 27 20.34 13.83 15.00
C PRO A 27 20.15 12.54 14.20
N ILE A 28 18.98 12.38 13.57
CA ILE A 28 18.59 11.20 12.79
C ILE A 28 18.36 11.60 11.34
N ILE A 29 18.83 10.75 10.40
CA ILE A 29 18.46 10.81 8.98
C ILE A 29 17.56 9.61 8.67
N PHE A 30 16.44 9.85 8.00
CA PHE A 30 15.51 8.78 7.62
C PHE A 30 15.94 8.07 6.34
N GLY A 31 15.76 6.76 6.28
CA GLY A 31 15.99 5.94 5.08
C GLY A 31 14.70 5.25 4.63
N LEU A 32 14.58 5.03 3.32
CA LEU A 32 13.53 4.18 2.75
C LEU A 32 14.17 2.85 2.36
N GLY A 33 13.62 1.75 2.86
CA GLY A 33 14.00 0.40 2.48
C GLY A 33 12.84 -0.31 1.78
N PRO A 34 13.12 -1.24 0.86
CA PRO A 34 12.07 -2.09 0.31
C PRO A 34 11.46 -2.93 1.44
N TYR A 35 10.12 -3.01 1.47
CA TYR A 35 9.43 -3.92 2.36
C TYR A 35 9.43 -5.33 1.74
N ILE A 36 10.34 -6.18 2.22
CA ILE A 36 10.47 -7.56 1.76
C ILE A 36 9.66 -8.43 2.72
N ALA A 37 8.43 -8.75 2.33
CA ALA A 37 7.62 -9.75 3.01
C ALA A 37 7.24 -10.91 2.09
N ASP A 38 6.68 -11.97 2.67
CA ASP A 38 6.02 -13.01 1.89
C ASP A 38 4.91 -12.41 1.00
N TYR A 39 4.63 -13.08 -0.11
CA TYR A 39 3.69 -12.60 -1.12
C TYR A 39 2.31 -12.23 -0.53
N PRO A 40 1.71 -13.02 0.39
CA PRO A 40 0.45 -12.66 1.03
C PRO A 40 0.50 -11.33 1.79
N LYS A 41 1.57 -11.06 2.54
CA LYS A 41 1.73 -9.77 3.23
C LYS A 41 1.93 -8.62 2.25
N GLN A 42 2.65 -8.83 1.14
CA GLN A 42 2.80 -7.81 0.10
C GLN A 42 1.44 -7.48 -0.53
N VAL A 43 0.63 -8.49 -0.86
CA VAL A 43 -0.73 -8.32 -1.39
C VAL A 43 -1.61 -7.54 -0.42
N LEU A 44 -1.61 -7.92 0.86
CA LEU A 44 -2.38 -7.25 1.90
C LEU A 44 -2.00 -5.77 2.05
N LEU A 45 -0.71 -5.45 2.08
CA LEU A 45 -0.22 -4.08 2.33
C LEU A 45 -0.30 -3.17 1.11
N SER A 46 -0.14 -3.73 -0.08
CA SER A 46 -0.21 -2.97 -1.33
C SER A 46 -1.65 -2.84 -1.87
N GLY A 47 -2.58 -3.68 -1.40
CA GLY A 47 -3.91 -3.81 -1.98
C GLY A 47 -3.87 -4.36 -3.42
N ILE A 48 -2.76 -4.98 -3.81
CA ILE A 48 -2.58 -5.58 -5.14
C ILE A 48 -2.93 -7.05 -5.01
N ILE A 49 -4.17 -7.41 -5.31
CA ILE A 49 -4.56 -8.79 -5.55
C ILE A 49 -4.29 -9.09 -7.04
N GLN A 50 -3.86 -10.32 -7.34
CA GLN A 50 -3.71 -10.75 -8.73
C GLN A 50 -5.01 -10.46 -9.49
N ASN A 51 -4.90 -9.88 -10.68
CA ASN A 51 -6.04 -9.45 -11.50
C ASN A 51 -6.97 -8.38 -10.92
N TRP A 52 -6.56 -7.63 -9.89
CA TRP A 52 -7.41 -6.61 -9.26
C TRP A 52 -6.81 -5.22 -9.23
N CYS A 53 -7.67 -4.21 -9.32
CA CYS A 53 -7.31 -2.82 -9.16
C CYS A 53 -7.68 -2.34 -7.74
N GLY A 54 -6.69 -1.92 -6.96
CA GLY A 54 -6.91 -1.40 -5.60
C GLY A 54 -7.63 -0.03 -5.52
N ARG A 55 -8.08 0.53 -6.65
CA ARG A 55 -8.82 1.81 -6.71
C ARG A 55 -10.25 1.68 -7.22
N CYS A 56 -10.51 0.71 -8.09
CA CYS A 56 -11.80 0.54 -8.76
C CYS A 56 -12.01 -0.91 -9.15
N ILE A 57 -13.24 -1.28 -9.47
CA ILE A 57 -13.59 -2.65 -9.91
C ILE A 57 -13.17 -2.96 -11.37
N ALA A 58 -12.22 -2.20 -11.94
CA ALA A 58 -11.78 -2.36 -13.32
C ALA A 58 -10.98 -3.65 -13.50
N PHE A 59 -11.24 -4.34 -14.61
CA PHE A 59 -10.42 -5.48 -15.00
C PHE A 59 -9.01 -5.01 -15.38
N PRO A 60 -7.96 -5.82 -15.16
CA PRO A 60 -6.58 -5.47 -15.50
C PRO A 60 -6.40 -5.12 -16.97
N THR A 61 -7.24 -5.70 -17.83
CA THR A 61 -7.24 -5.48 -19.28
C THR A 61 -7.89 -4.15 -19.70
N ASP A 62 -8.55 -3.44 -18.78
CA ASP A 62 -9.28 -2.19 -19.06
C ASP A 62 -9.32 -1.26 -17.83
N LEU A 63 -8.14 -0.81 -17.37
CA LEU A 63 -8.00 0.06 -16.21
C LEU A 63 -8.45 1.51 -16.48
N ASP A 64 -8.39 1.95 -17.74
CA ASP A 64 -8.77 3.31 -18.16
C ASP A 64 -10.27 3.47 -18.40
N GLY A 65 -11.03 2.37 -18.45
CA GLY A 65 -12.47 2.33 -18.72
C GLY A 65 -13.35 3.02 -17.67
N GLY A 66 -12.77 3.57 -16.59
CA GLY A 66 -13.48 4.40 -15.62
C GLY A 66 -14.58 3.62 -14.89
N ARG A 67 -14.19 2.72 -13.98
CA ARG A 67 -15.14 1.92 -13.22
C ARG A 67 -15.37 2.46 -11.80
N ALA A 68 -16.44 1.98 -11.17
CA ALA A 68 -16.81 2.38 -9.83
C ALA A 68 -15.63 2.19 -8.85
N PRO A 69 -15.46 3.10 -7.88
CA PRO A 69 -14.42 2.99 -6.88
C PRO A 69 -14.51 1.69 -6.08
N TRP A 70 -13.35 1.20 -5.66
CA TRP A 70 -13.26 0.12 -4.69
C TRP A 70 -13.56 0.69 -3.31
N THR A 71 -14.62 0.21 -2.64
CA THR A 71 -14.98 0.69 -1.30
C THR A 71 -14.93 -0.43 -0.26
N SER A 72 -14.88 -0.05 1.02
CA SER A 72 -14.90 -1.00 2.13
C SER A 72 -16.21 -1.79 2.14
N GLU A 73 -17.32 -1.12 1.82
CA GLU A 73 -18.66 -1.73 1.75
C GLU A 73 -18.72 -2.78 0.65
N LEU A 74 -18.19 -2.47 -0.54
CA LEU A 74 -18.10 -3.44 -1.63
C LEU A 74 -17.26 -4.67 -1.24
N THR A 75 -16.13 -4.44 -0.57
CA THR A 75 -15.26 -5.53 -0.09
C THR A 75 -16.01 -6.44 0.86
N GLN A 76 -16.79 -5.86 1.78
CA GLN A 76 -17.56 -6.63 2.75
C GLN A 76 -18.67 -7.45 2.10
N VAL A 77 -19.42 -6.87 1.16
CA VAL A 77 -20.44 -7.60 0.39
C VAL A 77 -19.82 -8.77 -0.38
N LEU A 78 -18.66 -8.58 -1.01
CA LEU A 78 -17.98 -9.65 -1.74
C LEU A 78 -17.53 -10.80 -0.82
N ILE A 79 -17.05 -10.48 0.38
CA ILE A 79 -16.67 -11.48 1.40
C ILE A 79 -17.89 -12.24 1.92
N GLU A 80 -19.04 -11.59 2.05
CA GLU A 80 -20.29 -12.20 2.50
C GLU A 80 -20.91 -13.12 1.44
N GLU A 81 -20.81 -12.74 0.16
CA GLU A 81 -21.43 -13.47 -0.96
C GLU A 81 -20.55 -14.61 -1.50
N TYR A 82 -19.23 -14.49 -1.45
CA TYR A 82 -18.31 -15.47 -2.03
C TYR A 82 -17.46 -16.19 -0.97
N PRO A 83 -17.29 -17.52 -1.07
CA PRO A 83 -16.28 -18.21 -0.28
C PRO A 83 -14.92 -17.60 -0.56
N LEU A 84 -14.14 -17.29 0.48
CA LEU A 84 -12.86 -16.58 0.35
C LEU A 84 -11.98 -17.13 -0.79
N GLY A 85 -11.88 -18.46 -0.94
CA GLY A 85 -11.10 -19.09 -2.00
C GLY A 85 -11.51 -18.74 -3.44
N VAL A 86 -12.81 -18.53 -3.69
CA VAL A 86 -13.32 -18.22 -5.04
C VAL A 86 -12.93 -16.80 -5.46
N LEU A 87 -12.92 -15.86 -4.51
CA LEU A 87 -12.53 -14.47 -4.77
C LEU A 87 -11.03 -14.33 -5.13
N TRP A 88 -10.20 -15.32 -4.77
CA TRP A 88 -8.78 -15.34 -5.08
C TRP A 88 -8.45 -15.96 -6.45
N ASP A 89 -9.36 -16.74 -7.03
CA ASP A 89 -9.12 -17.54 -8.24
C ASP A 89 -9.61 -16.86 -9.54
N GLU A 90 -10.34 -15.74 -9.46
CA GLU A 90 -10.76 -14.91 -10.61
C GLU A 90 -9.81 -13.72 -10.87
#